data_AF-A0A536Y694-F1
#
_entry.id   AF-A0A536Y694-F1
#
_cell.length_a   1.000
_cell.length_b   1.000
_cell.length_c   1.000
_cell.angle_alpha   90.00
_cell.angle_beta   90.00
_cell.angle_gamma   90.00
#
_symmetry.space_group_name_H-M   'P 1'
#
loop_
_entity.id
_entity.type
_entity.pdbx_description
1 polymer ?
#
loop_
_entity_poly.entity_id
_entity_poly.type
_entity_poly.pdbx_seq_one_letter_code
_entity_poly.pdbx_strand_id
1 'polypeptide(L)'
;MSDILKAAAHPMVFPWLCLVLGLMVGSFLNVVIHRLPKIMERGWQVECAELRGEAVAPAERFNLFVPRSRCPACGHAITAAENVPLVSWA
;
A
#
# COMPACT_ATOMS: atom_id res chain seq x y z
N MET A 1 -32.92 0.73 -3.90
CA MET A 1 -31.85 0.88 -4.91
C MET A 1 -31.84 2.28 -5.52
N SER A 2 -32.99 2.77 -6.01
CA SER A 2 -33.14 4.12 -6.61
C SER A 2 -32.80 5.27 -5.65
N ASP A 3 -33.24 5.19 -4.39
CA ASP A 3 -33.07 6.30 -3.45
C ASP A 3 -31.63 6.43 -2.95
N ILE A 4 -30.91 5.30 -2.88
CA ILE A 4 -29.48 5.26 -2.59
C ILE A 4 -28.69 5.91 -3.74
N LEU A 5 -29.03 5.60 -4.99
CA LEU A 5 -28.40 6.23 -6.14
C LEU A 5 -28.65 7.75 -6.18
N LYS A 6 -29.88 8.18 -5.88
CA LYS A 6 -30.23 9.61 -5.81
C LYS A 6 -29.47 10.33 -4.69
N ALA A 7 -29.33 9.69 -3.54
CA ALA A 7 -28.57 10.23 -2.41
C ALA A 7 -27.06 10.33 -2.74
N ALA A 8 -26.49 9.32 -3.38
CA ALA A 8 -25.08 9.33 -3.80
C ALA A 8 -24.80 10.36 -4.91
N ALA A 9 -25.77 10.61 -5.81
CA ALA A 9 -25.68 11.62 -6.87
C ALA A 9 -26.02 13.04 -6.40
N HIS A 10 -26.38 13.21 -5.12
CA HIS A 10 -26.71 14.53 -4.60
C HIS A 10 -25.46 15.44 -4.66
N PRO A 11 -25.54 16.67 -5.18
CA PRO A 11 -24.38 17.55 -5.39
C PRO A 11 -23.55 17.81 -4.13
N MET A 12 -24.17 17.72 -2.95
CA MET A 12 -23.50 17.88 -1.67
C MET A 12 -22.80 16.61 -1.17
N VAL A 13 -23.22 15.42 -1.61
CA VAL A 13 -22.70 14.12 -1.13
C VAL A 13 -21.64 13.57 -2.09
N PHE A 14 -21.87 13.73 -3.39
CA PHE A 14 -21.04 13.15 -4.44
C PHE A 14 -19.55 13.53 -4.34
N PRO A 15 -19.15 14.81 -4.14
CA PRO A 15 -17.74 15.18 -4.07
C PRO A 15 -17.01 14.54 -2.89
N TRP A 16 -17.68 14.44 -1.73
CA TRP A 16 -17.11 13.81 -0.54
C TRP A 16 -16.97 12.31 -0.71
N LEU A 17 -17.93 11.65 -1.35
CA LEU A 17 -17.83 10.24 -1.68
C LEU A 17 -16.65 9.97 -2.63
N CYS A 18 -16.51 10.77 -3.70
CA CYS A 18 -15.38 10.70 -4.61
C CYS A 18 -14.05 10.97 -3.91
N LEU A 19 -14.00 11.93 -2.97
CA LEU A 19 -12.81 12.24 -2.19
C LEU A 19 -12.38 11.03 -1.34
N VAL A 20 -13.29 10.45 -0.57
CA VAL A 20 -12.99 9.28 0.28
C VAL A 20 -12.54 8.10 -0.58
N LEU A 21 -13.26 7.82 -1.67
CA LEU A 21 -12.87 6.74 -2.59
C LEU A 21 -11.50 6.99 -3.22
N GLY A 22 -11.24 8.24 -3.66
CA GLY A 22 -9.95 8.65 -4.21
C GLY A 22 -8.82 8.52 -3.20
N LEU A 23 -9.04 8.87 -1.93
CA LEU A 23 -8.07 8.68 -0.85
C LEU A 23 -7.80 7.20 -0.57
N MET A 24 -8.84 6.35 -0.56
CA MET A 24 -8.69 4.90 -0.39
C MET A 24 -7.87 4.27 -1.53
N VAL A 25 -8.25 4.58 -2.77
CA VAL A 25 -7.57 4.07 -3.97
C VAL A 25 -6.14 4.60 -4.04
N GLY A 26 -5.94 5.91 -3.88
CA GLY A 26 -4.63 6.55 -3.88
C GLY A 26 -3.69 6.01 -2.81
N SER A 27 -4.20 5.78 -1.59
CA SER A 27 -3.43 5.18 -0.50
C SER A 27 -2.95 3.77 -0.86
N PHE A 28 -3.78 2.96 -1.51
CA PHE A 28 -3.39 1.62 -1.94
C PHE A 28 -2.37 1.66 -3.08
N LEU A 29 -2.56 2.54 -4.07
CA LEU A 29 -1.62 2.70 -5.18
C LEU A 29 -0.22 3.10 -4.69
N ASN A 30 -0.12 3.93 -3.64
CA ASN A 30 1.16 4.29 -3.06
C ASN A 30 1.94 3.07 -2.53
N VAL A 31 1.23 2.11 -1.90
CA VAL A 31 1.81 0.84 -1.46
C VAL A 31 2.30 0.01 -2.64
N VAL A 32 1.51 -0.08 -3.71
CA VAL A 32 1.86 -0.84 -4.92
C VAL A 32 3.08 -0.25 -5.61
N ILE A 33 3.11 1.06 -5.84
CA ILE A 33 4.22 1.77 -6.51
C ILE A 33 5.54 1.54 -5.74
N HIS A 34 5.50 1.57 -4.42
CA HIS A 34 6.69 1.36 -3.61
C HIS A 34 7.15 -0.11 -3.54
N ARG A 35 6.21 -1.05 -3.40
CA ARG A 35 6.53 -2.45 -3.05
C ARG A 35 6.67 -3.37 -4.24
N LEU A 36 5.87 -3.18 -5.29
CA LEU A 36 5.84 -4.09 -6.44
C LEU A 36 7.21 -4.20 -7.14
N PRO A 37 7.95 -3.10 -7.43
CA PRO A 37 9.26 -3.20 -8.06
C PRO A 37 10.26 -4.01 -7.21
N LYS A 38 10.20 -3.86 -5.88
CA LYS A 38 11.07 -4.59 -4.96
C LYS A 38 10.76 -6.08 -4.90
N ILE A 39 9.49 -6.46 -5.03
CA ILE A 39 9.09 -7.86 -5.09
C ILE A 39 9.62 -8.49 -6.39
N MET A 40 9.47 -7.79 -7.51
CA MET A 40 9.98 -8.23 -8.81
C MET A 40 11.50 -8.37 -8.81
N GLU A 41 12.23 -7.38 -8.27
CA GLU A 41 13.69 -7.42 -8.15
C GLU A 41 14.17 -8.62 -7.32
N ARG A 42 13.49 -8.92 -6.19
CA ARG A 42 13.82 -10.10 -5.38
C ARG A 42 13.57 -11.40 -6.15
N GLY A 43 12.45 -11.50 -6.88
CA GLY A 43 12.16 -12.66 -7.72
C GLY A 43 13.23 -12.86 -8.79
N TRP A 44 13.61 -11.79 -9.47
CA TRP A 44 14.68 -11.78 -10.46
C TRP A 44 16.02 -12.28 -9.89
N GLN A 45 16.40 -11.84 -8.70
CA GLN A 45 17.63 -12.28 -8.04
C GLN A 45 17.62 -13.77 -7.71
N VAL A 46 16.46 -14.31 -7.31
CA VAL A 46 16.28 -15.75 -7.05
C VAL A 46 16.46 -16.55 -8.34
N GLU A 47 15.80 -16.16 -9.42
CA GLU A 47 15.93 -16.83 -10.73
C GLU A 47 17.37 -16.81 -11.23
N CYS A 48 18.05 -15.68 -11.08
CA CYS A 48 19.45 -15.54 -11.46
C CYS A 48 20.39 -16.41 -10.61
N ALA A 49 20.12 -16.57 -9.31
CA ALA A 49 20.89 -17.48 -8.43
C ALA A 49 20.67 -18.95 -8.83
N GLU A 50 19.44 -19.32 -9.16
CA GLU A 50 19.09 -20.65 -9.65
C GLU A 50 19.86 -20.99 -10.95
N LEU A 51 19.88 -20.05 -11.90
CA LEU A 51 20.64 -20.22 -13.16
C LEU A 51 22.15 -20.35 -12.96
N ARG A 52 22.72 -19.74 -11.90
CA ARG A 52 24.14 -19.86 -11.55
C ARG A 52 24.47 -21.11 -10.72
N GLY A 53 23.46 -21.87 -10.30
CA GLY A 53 23.64 -22.98 -9.36
C GLY A 53 24.01 -22.52 -7.94
N GLU A 54 23.70 -21.28 -7.59
CA GLU A 54 23.93 -20.72 -6.25
C GLU A 54 22.77 -21.07 -5.30
N ALA A 55 23.08 -21.25 -4.03
CA ALA A 55 22.05 -21.43 -3.02
C ALA A 55 21.32 -20.11 -2.75
N VAL A 56 19.98 -20.14 -2.78
CA VAL A 56 19.14 -18.98 -2.47
C VAL A 56 19.15 -18.75 -0.96
N ALA A 57 19.63 -17.58 -0.52
CA ALA A 57 19.57 -17.21 0.88
C ALA A 57 18.11 -17.05 1.36
N PRO A 58 17.76 -17.52 2.57
CA PRO A 58 16.40 -17.37 3.10
C PRO A 58 16.10 -15.89 3.34
N ALA A 59 15.14 -15.36 2.59
CA ALA A 59 14.68 -13.97 2.72
C ALA A 59 13.40 -13.87 3.54
N GLU A 60 13.27 -12.81 4.32
CA GLU A 60 12.01 -12.52 5.01
C GLU A 60 10.86 -12.26 4.02
N ARG A 61 9.66 -12.68 4.41
CA ARG A 61 8.45 -12.53 3.61
C ARG A 61 8.17 -11.05 3.32
N PHE A 62 8.21 -10.69 2.05
CA PHE A 62 7.92 -9.34 1.59
C PHE A 62 6.88 -9.37 0.48
N ASN A 63 5.71 -8.80 0.77
CA ASN A 63 4.60 -8.69 -0.15
C ASN A 63 3.91 -7.32 0.02
N LEU A 64 2.77 -7.13 -0.63
CA LEU A 64 2.02 -5.87 -0.57
C LEU A 64 1.51 -5.53 0.84
N PHE A 65 1.27 -6.54 1.68
CA PHE A 65 0.67 -6.39 3.01
C PHE A 65 1.69 -6.50 4.17
N VAL A 66 2.81 -7.21 3.95
CA VAL A 66 3.80 -7.57 4.97
C VAL A 66 5.20 -7.27 4.46
N PRO A 67 6.11 -6.70 5.29
CA PRO A 67 5.88 -6.23 6.65
C PRO A 67 5.01 -4.97 6.69
N ARG A 68 4.39 -4.71 7.85
CA ARG A 68 3.64 -3.47 8.10
C ARG A 68 4.54 -2.25 7.86
N SER A 69 3.94 -1.10 7.58
CA SER A 69 4.68 0.15 7.41
C SER A 69 5.62 0.40 8.59
N ARG A 70 6.88 0.75 8.30
CA ARG A 70 7.90 1.08 9.29
C ARG A 70 8.56 2.38 8.91
N CYS A 71 8.93 3.18 9.91
CA CYS A 71 9.72 4.37 9.68
C CYS A 71 11.10 3.98 9.10
N PRO A 72 11.53 4.53 7.95
CA PRO A 72 12.82 4.20 7.37
C PRO A 72 14.01 4.73 8.19
N ALA A 73 13.80 5.75 9.04
CA ALA A 73 14.85 6.34 9.86
C ALA A 73 15.11 5.56 11.15
N CYS A 74 14.05 5.08 11.83
CA CYS A 74 14.18 4.44 13.15
C CYS A 74 13.62 3.02 13.25
N GLY A 75 12.94 2.51 12.21
CA GLY A 75 12.39 1.15 12.19
C GLY A 75 11.09 0.95 12.99
N HIS A 76 10.57 2.00 13.65
CA HIS A 76 9.30 1.97 14.39
C HIS A 76 8.15 1.47 13.51
N ALA A 77 7.29 0.61 14.08
CA ALA A 77 6.13 0.09 13.39
C ALA A 77 5.01 1.13 13.38
N ILE A 78 4.68 1.64 12.20
CA ILE A 78 3.68 2.68 12.01
C ILE A 78 2.29 2.08 12.19
N THR A 79 1.55 2.62 13.15
CA THR A 79 0.14 2.32 13.44
C THR A 79 -0.78 2.91 12.38
N ALA A 80 -2.04 2.47 12.34
CA ALA A 80 -3.02 3.00 11.40
C ALA A 80 -3.27 4.51 11.59
N ALA A 81 -3.21 4.99 12.83
CA ALA A 81 -3.38 6.40 13.15
C ALA A 81 -2.22 7.25 12.61
N GLU A 82 -0.98 6.78 12.77
CA GLU A 82 0.22 7.46 12.26
C GLU A 82 0.27 7.53 10.72
N ASN A 83 -0.42 6.62 10.02
CA ASN A 83 -0.54 6.62 8.56
C ASN A 83 -1.51 7.68 8.00
N VAL A 84 -2.30 8.37 8.84
CA VAL A 84 -3.26 9.40 8.38
C VAL A 84 -2.61 10.78 8.56
N PRO A 85 -2.02 11.41 7.52
CA PRO A 85 -1.20 12.61 7.68
C PRO A 85 -1.96 13.79 8.29
N LEU A 86 -3.27 13.86 8.05
CA LEU A 86 -4.15 14.92 8.57
C LEU A 86 -4.49 14.75 10.05
N VAL A 87 -4.36 13.54 10.59
CA VAL A 87 -4.71 13.22 11.98
C VAL A 87 -3.46 13.02 12.84
N SER A 88 -2.35 12.57 12.25
CA SER A 88 -1.11 12.26 12.98
C SER A 88 -0.17 13.45 13.20
N TRP A 89 -0.50 14.65 12.67
CA TRP A 89 0.33 15.86 12.84
C TRP A 89 0.01 16.64 14.15
N ALA A 90 -1.03 16.25 14.89
CA ALA A 90 -1.45 16.94 16.12
C ALA A 90 -0.67 16.50 17.36
#